data_AF-A0A0C2XNB4-F1
#
_entry.id   AF-A0A0C2XNB4-F1
#
_cell.length_a   1.000
_cell.length_b   1.000
_cell.length_c   1.000
_cell.angle_alpha   90.00
_cell.angle_beta   90.00
_cell.angle_gamma   90.00
#
_symmetry.space_group_name_H-M   'P 1'
#
loop_
_entity.id
_entity.type
_entity.pdbx_description
1 polymer ?
#
loop_
_entity_poly.entity_id
_entity_poly.type
_entity_poly.pdbx_seq_one_letter_code
_entity_poly.pdbx_strand_id
1 'polypeptide(L)'
;MDPSTLAWTKSFVSSYRLTLRALSASVRHHPTSARNLRSLYRPVFRDTAAKLRQQHAATKASETQRELYEWNRRLDRTLAILLSSATTGGQLKRLVRNLSTLTDVYRTRVAADVSARHRRAGEWNGQKVTPVTVKKVVLPNEREEIQMSAWSALGELVLAAENDTQCLLGRQEQRKLAFTRLSVPRRVFTQNQRGIYNVVGKTVPRPSHLKT
;
A
#
# COMPACT_ATOMS: atom_id res chain seq x y z
N MET A 1 -9.88 -27.12 28.09
CA MET A 1 -10.04 -26.35 26.83
C MET A 1 -11.50 -26.38 26.50
N ASP A 2 -12.19 -25.25 26.62
CA ASP A 2 -13.65 -25.19 26.46
C ASP A 2 -14.04 -25.53 25.02
N PRO A 3 -15.12 -26.29 24.78
CA PRO A 3 -15.53 -26.74 23.44
C PRO A 3 -15.79 -25.56 22.49
N SER A 4 -16.22 -24.41 23.01
CA SER A 4 -16.40 -23.16 22.26
C SER A 4 -15.10 -22.59 21.69
N THR A 5 -13.99 -22.69 22.44
CA THR A 5 -12.66 -22.22 21.98
C THR A 5 -12.12 -23.06 20.81
N LEU A 6 -12.46 -24.35 20.81
CA LEU A 6 -12.00 -25.30 19.81
C LEU A 6 -12.79 -25.18 18.49
N ALA A 7 -14.06 -24.77 18.57
CA ALA A 7 -14.92 -24.54 17.40
C ALA A 7 -14.51 -23.29 16.59
N TRP A 8 -14.23 -22.16 17.25
CA TRP A 8 -13.86 -20.93 16.51
C TRP A 8 -12.46 -21.05 15.88
N THR A 9 -11.51 -21.69 16.57
CA THR A 9 -10.16 -21.89 16.04
C THR A 9 -10.18 -22.71 14.75
N LYS A 10 -11.00 -23.76 14.68
CA LYS A 10 -11.21 -24.55 13.44
C LYS A 10 -11.77 -23.70 12.30
N SER A 11 -12.81 -22.90 12.58
CA SER A 11 -13.46 -22.04 11.57
C SER A 11 -12.56 -20.90 11.09
N PHE A 12 -11.71 -20.38 11.96
CA PHE A 12 -10.72 -19.36 11.61
C PHE A 12 -9.58 -19.93 10.75
N VAL A 13 -9.12 -21.15 11.06
CA VAL A 13 -8.09 -21.83 10.25
C VAL A 13 -8.64 -22.20 8.87
N SER A 14 -9.89 -22.65 8.77
CA SER A 14 -10.51 -22.98 7.48
C SER A 14 -10.67 -21.76 6.58
N SER A 15 -11.15 -20.63 7.11
CA SER A 15 -11.26 -19.36 6.39
C SER A 15 -9.90 -18.80 5.98
N TYR A 16 -8.86 -18.92 6.81
CA TYR A 16 -7.48 -18.58 6.42
C TYR A 16 -7.01 -19.44 5.24
N ARG A 17 -7.19 -20.76 5.30
CA ARG A 17 -6.82 -21.68 4.20
C ARG A 17 -7.58 -21.37 2.91
N LEU A 18 -8.88 -21.10 3.01
CA LEU A 18 -9.72 -20.70 1.87
C LEU A 18 -9.19 -19.41 1.23
N THR A 19 -8.85 -18.41 2.06
CA THR A 19 -8.27 -17.15 1.59
C THR A 19 -6.95 -17.38 0.87
N LEU A 20 -6.05 -18.21 1.41
CA LEU A 20 -4.78 -18.55 0.75
C LEU A 20 -4.99 -19.22 -0.63
N ARG A 21 -5.98 -20.10 -0.74
CA ARG A 21 -6.35 -20.75 -2.01
C ARG A 21 -6.93 -19.73 -3.00
N ALA A 22 -7.87 -18.91 -2.55
CA ALA A 22 -8.48 -17.85 -3.36
C ALA A 22 -7.45 -16.83 -3.87
N LEU A 23 -6.50 -16.43 -3.02
CA LEU A 23 -5.37 -15.58 -3.42
C LEU A 23 -4.53 -16.22 -4.52
N SER A 24 -4.24 -17.52 -4.40
CA SER A 24 -3.45 -18.23 -5.41
C SER A 24 -4.21 -18.35 -6.74
N ALA A 25 -5.51 -18.62 -6.69
CA ALA A 25 -6.38 -18.68 -7.86
C ALA A 25 -6.53 -17.30 -8.55
N SER A 26 -6.68 -16.22 -7.77
CA SER A 26 -6.83 -14.85 -8.28
C SER A 26 -5.66 -14.38 -9.15
N VAL A 27 -4.46 -14.89 -8.88
CA VAL A 27 -3.24 -14.59 -9.66
C VAL A 27 -2.86 -15.69 -10.65
N ARG A 28 -3.79 -16.62 -10.95
CA ARG A 28 -3.56 -17.77 -11.84
C ARG A 28 -2.31 -18.57 -11.46
N HIS A 29 -2.13 -18.80 -10.15
CA HIS A 29 -1.01 -19.55 -9.59
C HIS A 29 0.39 -18.93 -9.84
N HIS A 30 0.50 -17.65 -10.18
CA HIS A 30 1.79 -16.97 -10.27
C HIS A 30 2.47 -16.89 -8.88
N PRO A 31 3.61 -17.58 -8.65
CA PRO A 31 4.13 -17.82 -7.30
C PRO A 31 4.58 -16.55 -6.59
N THR A 32 5.24 -15.63 -7.29
CA THR A 32 5.74 -14.36 -6.72
C THR A 32 4.58 -13.45 -6.29
N SER A 33 3.59 -13.28 -7.17
CA SER A 33 2.40 -12.48 -6.88
C SER A 33 1.60 -13.09 -5.74
N ALA A 34 1.43 -14.41 -5.71
CA ALA A 34 0.78 -15.10 -4.61
C ALA A 34 1.55 -14.88 -3.30
N ARG A 35 2.88 -15.00 -3.30
CA ARG A 35 3.72 -14.75 -2.11
C ARG A 35 3.56 -13.32 -1.59
N ASN A 36 3.50 -12.34 -2.49
CA ASN A 36 3.31 -10.94 -2.14
C ASN A 36 1.93 -10.69 -1.55
N LEU A 37 0.86 -11.18 -2.18
CA LEU A 37 -0.49 -11.04 -1.62
C LEU A 37 -0.62 -11.76 -0.28
N ARG A 38 -0.11 -12.99 -0.14
CA ARG A 38 -0.13 -13.73 1.13
C ARG A 38 0.53 -12.95 2.26
N SER A 39 1.58 -12.21 1.95
CA SER A 39 2.26 -11.40 2.95
C SER A 39 1.49 -10.19 3.45
N LEU A 40 0.59 -9.66 2.61
CA LEU A 40 -0.29 -8.56 2.96
C LEU A 40 -1.39 -9.04 3.92
N TYR A 41 -1.96 -10.21 3.65
CA TYR A 41 -3.05 -10.76 4.46
C TYR A 41 -2.58 -11.49 5.72
N ARG A 42 -1.40 -12.12 5.72
CA ARG A 42 -0.87 -12.85 6.90
C ARG A 42 -0.85 -12.03 8.20
N PRO A 43 -0.36 -10.77 8.24
CA PRO A 43 -0.41 -9.97 9.46
C PRO A 43 -1.85 -9.70 9.91
N VAL A 44 -2.77 -9.40 8.99
CA VAL A 44 -4.18 -9.18 9.32
C VAL A 44 -4.79 -10.40 10.04
N PHE A 45 -4.56 -11.62 9.53
CA PHE A 45 -5.01 -12.85 10.19
C PHE A 45 -4.31 -13.09 11.55
N ARG A 46 -3.03 -12.76 11.67
CA ARG A 46 -2.28 -12.90 12.93
C ARG A 46 -2.84 -11.95 13.98
N ASP A 47 -3.10 -10.70 13.61
CA ASP A 47 -3.59 -9.65 14.50
C ASP A 47 -5.02 -9.94 14.95
N THR A 48 -5.90 -10.38 14.03
CA THR A 48 -7.26 -10.78 14.39
C THR A 48 -7.26 -12.01 15.29
N ALA A 49 -6.41 -13.00 15.03
CA ALA A 49 -6.28 -14.15 15.91
C ALA A 49 -5.78 -13.76 17.32
N ALA A 50 -4.86 -12.80 17.42
CA ALA A 50 -4.38 -12.29 18.70
C ALA A 50 -5.49 -11.56 19.47
N LYS A 51 -6.23 -10.66 18.80
CA LYS A 51 -7.38 -9.95 19.39
C LYS A 51 -8.46 -10.90 19.89
N LEU A 52 -8.82 -11.90 19.08
CA LEU A 52 -9.81 -12.90 19.48
C LEU A 52 -9.38 -13.69 20.72
N ARG A 53 -8.10 -14.09 20.80
CA ARG A 53 -7.57 -14.75 22.01
C ARG A 53 -7.64 -13.86 23.24
N GLN A 54 -7.31 -12.57 23.10
CA GLN A 54 -7.39 -11.60 24.20
C GLN A 54 -8.83 -11.40 24.67
N GLN A 55 -9.78 -11.28 23.75
CA GLN A 55 -11.19 -11.09 24.08
C GLN A 55 -11.83 -12.33 24.71
N HIS A 56 -11.45 -13.53 24.24
CA HIS A 56 -11.85 -14.78 24.88
C HIS A 56 -11.33 -14.89 26.32
N ALA A 57 -10.09 -14.44 26.57
CA ALA A 57 -9.54 -14.40 27.92
C ALA A 57 -10.22 -13.35 28.82
N ALA A 58 -10.68 -12.23 28.26
CA ALA A 58 -11.32 -11.13 28.97
C ALA A 58 -12.85 -11.30 29.20
N THR A 59 -13.43 -12.44 28.80
CA THR A 59 -14.86 -12.78 28.99
C THR A 59 -15.87 -11.77 28.40
N LYS A 60 -15.47 -10.97 27.41
CA LYS A 60 -16.35 -10.00 26.74
C LYS A 60 -17.11 -10.62 25.56
N ALA A 61 -18.07 -11.50 25.85
CA ALA A 61 -18.74 -12.30 24.82
C ALA A 61 -19.47 -11.46 23.75
N SER A 62 -20.15 -10.37 24.12
CA SER A 62 -20.95 -9.56 23.20
C SER A 62 -20.11 -8.72 22.22
N GLU A 63 -19.05 -8.06 22.70
CA GLU A 63 -18.11 -7.30 21.86
C GLU A 63 -17.40 -8.23 20.85
N THR A 64 -17.00 -9.43 21.30
CA THR A 64 -16.34 -10.43 20.47
C THR A 64 -17.21 -10.87 19.30
N GLN A 65 -18.51 -11.10 19.53
CA GLN A 65 -19.44 -11.52 18.47
C GLN A 65 -19.61 -10.45 17.39
N ARG A 66 -19.71 -9.17 17.78
CA ARG A 66 -19.83 -8.06 16.83
C ARG A 66 -18.58 -7.92 15.96
N GLU A 67 -17.40 -8.03 16.56
CA GLU A 67 -16.14 -7.96 15.82
C GLU A 67 -15.95 -9.15 14.88
N LEU A 68 -16.31 -10.36 15.32
CA LEU A 68 -16.31 -11.56 14.48
C LEU A 68 -17.25 -11.42 13.29
N TYR A 69 -18.44 -10.86 13.50
CA TYR A 69 -19.41 -10.61 12.44
C TYR A 69 -18.85 -9.63 11.39
N GLU A 70 -18.30 -8.50 11.83
CA GLU A 70 -17.69 -7.52 10.92
C GLU A 70 -16.46 -8.10 10.19
N TRP A 71 -15.65 -8.91 10.87
CA TRP A 71 -14.53 -9.60 10.27
C TRP A 71 -14.98 -10.58 9.17
N ASN A 72 -15.98 -11.43 9.46
CA ASN A 72 -16.56 -12.37 8.49
C ASN A 72 -17.09 -11.60 7.27
N ARG A 73 -17.85 -10.52 7.50
CA ARG A 73 -18.41 -9.69 6.42
C ARG A 73 -17.32 -9.10 5.51
N ARG A 74 -16.20 -8.65 6.07
CA ARG A 74 -15.05 -8.15 5.30
C ARG A 74 -14.36 -9.28 4.54
N LEU A 75 -14.21 -10.44 5.17
CA LEU A 75 -13.61 -11.61 4.56
C LEU A 75 -14.44 -12.11 3.38
N ASP A 76 -15.77 -12.19 3.52
CA ASP A 76 -16.69 -12.61 2.44
C ASP A 76 -16.61 -11.68 1.23
N ARG A 77 -16.60 -10.36 1.47
CA ARG A 77 -16.38 -9.36 0.40
C ARG A 77 -15.03 -9.53 -0.29
N THR A 78 -13.99 -9.81 0.49
CA THR A 78 -12.64 -10.03 -0.04
C THR A 78 -12.61 -11.32 -0.88
N LEU A 79 -13.19 -12.41 -0.39
CA LEU A 79 -13.30 -13.67 -1.13
C LEU A 79 -14.12 -13.50 -2.40
N ALA A 80 -15.21 -12.73 -2.37
CA ALA A 80 -16.02 -12.43 -3.56
C ALA A 80 -15.19 -11.69 -4.62
N ILE A 81 -14.38 -10.71 -4.22
CA ILE A 81 -13.46 -10.00 -5.14
C ILE A 81 -12.41 -10.97 -5.70
N LEU A 82 -11.79 -11.79 -4.85
CA LEU A 82 -10.76 -12.74 -5.28
C LEU A 82 -11.32 -13.79 -6.23
N LEU A 83 -12.49 -14.35 -5.92
CA LEU A 83 -13.19 -15.29 -6.78
C LEU A 83 -13.53 -14.65 -8.12
N SER A 84 -14.13 -13.46 -8.11
CA SER A 84 -14.48 -12.72 -9.33
C SER A 84 -13.24 -12.41 -10.17
N SER A 85 -12.11 -12.08 -9.55
CA SER A 85 -10.85 -11.85 -10.27
C SER A 85 -10.21 -13.12 -10.84
N ALA A 86 -10.50 -14.29 -10.24
CA ALA A 86 -10.03 -15.58 -10.72
C ALA A 86 -10.85 -16.06 -11.91
N THR A 87 -12.17 -15.87 -11.86
CA THR A 87 -13.10 -16.31 -12.91
C THR A 87 -13.16 -15.34 -14.08
N THR A 88 -13.25 -14.04 -13.80
CA THR A 88 -13.42 -13.01 -14.83
C THR A 88 -12.09 -12.33 -15.18
N GLY A 89 -11.81 -12.17 -16.47
CA GLY A 89 -10.79 -11.24 -16.92
C GLY A 89 -11.35 -9.82 -16.88
N GLY A 90 -10.74 -8.90 -16.14
CA GLY A 90 -11.28 -7.54 -16.05
C GLY A 90 -10.56 -6.63 -15.07
N GLN A 91 -11.28 -5.60 -14.62
CA GLN A 91 -10.78 -4.58 -13.68
C GLN A 91 -10.31 -5.19 -12.36
N LEU A 92 -11.06 -6.15 -11.79
CA LEU A 92 -10.69 -6.81 -10.53
C LEU A 92 -9.37 -7.57 -10.66
N LYS A 93 -9.13 -8.23 -11.79
CA LYS A 93 -7.84 -8.89 -12.06
C LYS A 93 -6.69 -7.87 -12.15
N ARG A 94 -6.92 -6.71 -12.78
CA ARG A 94 -5.93 -5.62 -12.81
C ARG A 94 -5.68 -5.08 -11.42
N LEU A 95 -6.72 -4.92 -10.60
CA LEU A 95 -6.61 -4.50 -9.20
C LEU A 95 -5.74 -5.46 -8.40
N VAL A 96 -6.02 -6.77 -8.43
CA VAL A 96 -5.24 -7.79 -7.71
C VAL A 96 -3.78 -7.81 -8.19
N ARG A 97 -3.54 -7.67 -9.51
CA ARG A 97 -2.19 -7.56 -10.06
C ARG A 97 -1.47 -6.31 -9.54
N ASN A 98 -2.11 -5.15 -9.61
CA ASN A 98 -1.56 -3.88 -9.14
C ASN A 98 -1.26 -3.92 -7.63
N LEU A 99 -2.12 -4.57 -6.85
CA LEU A 99 -1.90 -4.74 -5.42
C LEU A 99 -0.69 -5.63 -5.14
N SER A 100 -0.52 -6.70 -5.94
CA SER A 100 0.66 -7.57 -5.83
C SER A 100 1.96 -6.84 -6.17
N THR A 101 1.94 -5.95 -7.18
CA THR A 101 3.12 -5.15 -7.57
C THR A 101 3.41 -4.05 -6.56
N LEU A 102 2.39 -3.37 -6.03
CA LEU A 102 2.55 -2.37 -4.97
C LEU A 102 3.17 -2.99 -3.71
N THR A 103 2.70 -4.20 -3.35
CA THR A 103 3.24 -4.93 -2.20
C THR A 103 4.73 -5.27 -2.42
N ASP A 104 5.10 -5.67 -3.63
CA ASP A 104 6.49 -5.96 -4.00
C ASP A 104 7.38 -4.72 -3.89
N VAL A 105 6.96 -3.61 -4.50
CA VAL A 105 7.66 -2.33 -4.48
C VAL A 105 7.82 -1.81 -3.05
N TYR A 106 6.77 -1.93 -2.22
CA TYR A 106 6.85 -1.55 -0.82
C TYR A 106 7.88 -2.38 -0.07
N ARG A 107 7.90 -3.71 -0.27
CA ARG A 107 8.86 -4.61 0.38
C ARG A 107 10.29 -4.33 -0.03
N THR A 108 10.56 -4.17 -1.33
CA THR A 108 11.90 -3.87 -1.82
C THR A 108 12.37 -2.51 -1.33
N ARG A 109 11.49 -1.50 -1.29
CA ARG A 109 11.78 -0.20 -0.71
C ARG A 109 12.11 -0.28 0.79
N VAL A 110 11.28 -0.95 1.58
CA VAL A 110 11.54 -1.12 3.03
C VAL A 110 12.84 -1.88 3.26
N ALA A 111 13.11 -2.95 2.51
CA ALA A 111 14.36 -3.69 2.60
C ALA A 111 15.56 -2.80 2.27
N ALA A 112 15.49 -2.01 1.19
CA ALA A 112 16.53 -1.07 0.81
C ALA A 112 16.75 0.02 1.87
N ASP A 113 15.69 0.57 2.45
CA ASP A 113 15.76 1.56 3.52
C ASP A 113 16.37 0.97 4.79
N VAL A 114 16.00 -0.26 5.16
CA VAL A 114 16.58 -0.98 6.31
C VAL A 114 18.07 -1.24 6.07
N SER A 115 18.45 -1.74 4.89
CA SER A 115 19.86 -1.94 4.54
C SER A 115 20.66 -0.63 4.52
N ALA A 116 20.08 0.46 4.02
CA ALA A 116 20.71 1.77 4.03
C ALA A 116 20.91 2.28 5.47
N ARG A 117 19.94 2.06 6.37
CA ARG A 117 20.08 2.38 7.79
C ARG A 117 21.17 1.53 8.46
N HIS A 118 21.25 0.24 8.15
CA HIS A 118 22.30 -0.63 8.69
C HIS A 118 23.70 -0.19 8.24
N ARG A 119 23.87 0.17 6.96
CA ARG A 119 25.14 0.71 6.45
C ARG A 119 25.52 2.05 7.10
N ARG A 120 24.53 2.91 7.39
CA ARG A 120 24.75 4.20 8.07
C ARG A 120 25.02 4.05 9.56
N ALA A 121 24.43 3.05 10.21
CA ALA A 121 24.63 2.79 11.63
C ALA A 121 26.06 2.33 11.94
N GLY A 122 26.82 1.88 10.93
CA GLY A 122 28.14 1.29 11.12
C GLY A 122 28.08 -0.06 11.83
N GLU A 123 29.21 -0.76 11.89
CA GLU A 123 29.35 -1.91 12.78
C GLU A 123 29.37 -1.39 14.22
N TRP A 124 28.45 -1.85 15.05
CA TRP A 124 28.45 -1.51 16.47
C TRP A 124 29.77 -1.98 17.09
N ASN A 125 30.67 -1.04 17.36
CA ASN A 125 31.93 -1.32 18.04
C ASN A 125 31.84 -0.79 19.47
N GLY A 126 31.51 -1.68 20.42
CA GLY A 126 31.36 -1.35 21.84
C GLY A 126 32.64 -0.84 22.52
N GLN A 127 33.81 -0.96 21.87
CA GLN A 127 35.09 -0.44 22.37
C GLN A 127 35.41 0.97 21.84
N LYS A 128 34.67 1.47 20.84
CA LYS A 128 34.84 2.82 20.30
C LYS A 128 33.68 3.72 20.74
N VAL A 129 33.66 4.09 22.03
CA VAL A 129 32.78 5.15 22.54
C VAL A 129 33.36 6.49 22.08
N THR A 130 33.21 6.80 20.79
CA THR A 130 33.48 8.15 20.29
C THR A 130 32.27 9.02 20.58
N PRO A 131 32.42 10.21 21.19
CA PRO A 131 31.30 11.11 21.41
C PRO A 131 30.72 11.48 20.04
N VAL A 132 29.50 11.03 19.78
CA VAL A 132 28.81 11.27 18.50
C VAL A 132 28.52 12.76 18.41
N THR A 133 29.41 13.51 17.75
CA THR A 133 29.05 14.83 17.22
C THR A 133 28.10 14.58 16.06
N VAL A 134 26.80 14.61 16.37
CA VAL A 134 25.73 14.51 15.37
C VAL A 134 25.86 15.72 14.45
N LYS A 135 26.63 15.59 13.36
CA LYS A 135 26.55 16.54 12.27
C LYS A 135 25.12 16.45 11.75
N LYS A 136 24.34 17.51 11.95
CA LYS A 136 23.01 17.68 11.35
C LYS A 136 23.18 17.62 9.84
N VAL A 137 23.07 16.42 9.27
CA VAL A 137 23.03 16.25 7.82
C VAL A 137 21.64 16.71 7.41
N VAL A 138 21.53 17.99 7.04
CA VAL A 138 20.40 18.54 6.31
C VAL A 138 20.46 17.92 4.91
N LEU A 139 19.82 16.76 4.74
CA LEU A 139 19.55 16.23 3.41
C LEU A 139 18.46 17.10 2.77
N PRO A 140 18.54 17.39 1.46
CA PRO A 140 17.66 18.37 0.82
C PRO A 140 16.19 17.92 0.85
N ASN A 141 15.29 18.89 1.02
CA ASN A 141 13.82 18.80 1.02
C ASN A 141 13.20 18.10 -0.21
N GLU A 142 13.97 17.75 -1.24
CA GLU A 142 13.49 17.14 -2.48
C GLU A 142 12.67 15.87 -2.25
N ARG A 143 13.02 15.05 -1.25
CA ARG A 143 12.25 13.82 -0.95
C ARG A 143 10.89 14.14 -0.33
N GLU A 144 10.83 15.14 0.53
CA GLU A 144 9.58 15.60 1.14
C GLU A 144 8.72 16.33 0.11
N GLU A 145 9.32 17.09 -0.79
CA GLU A 145 8.66 17.75 -1.91
C GLU A 145 8.07 16.73 -2.91
N ILE A 146 8.83 15.70 -3.29
CA ILE A 146 8.32 14.62 -4.16
C ILE A 146 7.20 13.86 -3.46
N GLN A 147 7.33 13.60 -2.16
CA GLN A 147 6.31 12.91 -1.39
C GLN A 147 5.04 13.78 -1.26
N MET A 148 5.18 15.06 -0.94
CA MET A 148 4.08 16.03 -0.91
C MET A 148 3.40 16.17 -2.28
N SER A 149 4.16 16.24 -3.36
CA SER A 149 3.62 16.32 -4.72
C SER A 149 2.90 15.03 -5.15
N ALA A 150 3.40 13.86 -4.73
CA ALA A 150 2.72 12.59 -4.99
C ALA A 150 1.42 12.47 -4.20
N TRP A 151 1.42 12.91 -2.93
CA TRP A 151 0.22 12.94 -2.09
C TRP A 151 -0.80 13.99 -2.54
N SER A 152 -0.35 15.13 -3.08
CA SER A 152 -1.27 16.14 -3.63
C SER A 152 -1.96 15.63 -4.90
N ALA A 153 -1.21 15.03 -5.83
CA ALA A 153 -1.77 14.42 -7.04
C ALA A 153 -2.73 13.27 -6.72
N LEU A 154 -2.39 12.44 -5.72
CA LEU A 154 -3.29 11.38 -5.25
C LEU A 154 -4.55 11.97 -4.62
N GLY A 155 -4.42 13.04 -3.82
CA GLY A 155 -5.55 13.75 -3.21
C GLY A 155 -6.50 14.32 -4.26
N GLU A 156 -5.98 14.93 -5.33
CA GLU A 156 -6.80 15.41 -6.44
C GLU A 156 -7.53 14.28 -7.16
N LEU A 157 -6.89 13.13 -7.34
CA LEU A 157 -7.49 11.98 -8.01
C LEU A 157 -8.60 11.36 -7.14
N VAL A 158 -8.40 11.31 -5.83
CA VAL A 158 -9.43 10.92 -4.86
C VAL A 158 -10.60 11.90 -4.91
N LEU A 159 -10.36 13.22 -4.86
CA LEU A 159 -11.40 14.23 -4.96
C LEU A 159 -12.18 14.16 -6.29
N ALA A 160 -11.49 13.87 -7.40
CA ALA A 160 -12.13 13.69 -8.69
C ALA A 160 -13.04 12.44 -8.71
N ALA A 161 -12.56 11.32 -8.16
CA ALA A 161 -13.35 10.10 -8.03
C ALA A 161 -14.54 10.27 -7.07
N GLU A 162 -14.35 11.00 -5.98
CA GLU A 162 -15.38 11.36 -5.00
C GLU A 162 -16.47 12.25 -5.62
N ASN A 163 -16.08 13.25 -6.42
CA ASN A 163 -17.02 14.11 -7.13
C ASN A 163 -17.79 13.37 -8.23
N ASP A 164 -17.14 12.46 -8.96
CA ASP A 164 -17.79 11.64 -9.99
C ASP A 164 -18.84 10.69 -9.38
N THR A 165 -18.54 10.15 -8.21
CA THR A 165 -19.42 9.21 -7.49
C THR A 165 -20.38 9.88 -6.49
N GLN A 166 -20.34 11.21 -6.35
CA GLN A 166 -21.08 11.97 -5.33
C GLN A 166 -20.89 11.42 -3.90
N CYS A 167 -19.70 10.90 -3.61
CA CYS A 167 -19.38 10.30 -2.32
C CYS A 167 -18.18 11.03 -1.73
N LEU A 168 -18.36 11.69 -0.59
CA LEU A 168 -17.31 12.45 0.09
C LEU A 168 -16.87 11.66 1.33
N LEU A 169 -15.62 11.22 1.38
CA LEU A 169 -15.07 10.39 2.47
C LEU A 169 -15.94 9.16 2.80
N GLY A 170 -16.58 8.58 1.79
CA GLY A 170 -17.47 7.42 1.93
C GLY A 170 -18.88 7.73 2.45
N ARG A 171 -19.27 9.01 2.55
CA ARG A 171 -20.63 9.45 2.83
C ARG A 171 -21.23 10.05 1.56
N GLN A 172 -22.39 9.55 1.15
CA GLN A 172 -23.08 10.08 -0.02
C GLN A 172 -23.71 11.44 0.36
N GLU A 173 -23.11 12.53 -0.11
CA GLU A 173 -23.67 13.87 0.04
C GLU A 173 -24.20 14.35 -1.32
N GLN A 174 -25.47 14.75 -1.36
CA GLN A 174 -26.05 15.43 -2.52
C GLN A 174 -25.60 16.89 -2.55
N ARG A 175 -24.30 17.16 -2.68
CA ARG A 175 -23.79 18.51 -2.93
C ARG A 175 -23.07 18.53 -4.28
N LYS A 176 -23.64 19.27 -5.22
CA LYS A 176 -22.92 19.70 -6.44
C LYS A 176 -21.98 20.83 -6.05
N LEU A 177 -20.73 20.52 -5.74
CA LEU A 177 -19.70 21.56 -5.62
C LEU A 177 -19.41 22.12 -7.01
N ALA A 178 -19.40 23.45 -7.13
CA ALA A 178 -19.06 24.13 -8.38
C ALA A 178 -17.56 23.91 -8.65
N PHE A 179 -17.23 22.94 -9.49
CA PHE A 179 -15.86 22.74 -9.93
C PHE A 179 -15.52 23.80 -10.98
N THR A 180 -14.88 24.90 -10.56
CA THR A 180 -14.14 25.74 -11.48
C THR A 180 -12.97 24.90 -11.98
N ARG A 181 -12.99 24.47 -13.24
CA ARG A 181 -11.89 23.71 -13.85
C ARG A 181 -10.61 24.53 -13.71
N LEU A 182 -9.79 24.22 -12.71
CA LEU A 182 -8.39 24.63 -12.72
C LEU A 182 -7.76 23.78 -13.83
N SER A 183 -7.63 24.41 -15.00
CA SER A 183 -6.85 23.85 -16.11
C SER A 183 -5.43 23.70 -15.58
N VAL A 184 -5.06 22.50 -15.15
CA VAL A 184 -3.65 22.14 -15.00
C VAL A 184 -3.03 22.46 -16.36
N PRO A 185 -2.04 23.38 -16.44
CA PRO A 185 -1.45 23.74 -17.72
C PRO A 185 -0.93 22.45 -18.35
N ARG A 186 -1.60 22.05 -19.44
CA ARG A 186 -1.25 20.88 -20.22
C ARG A 186 0.19 21.12 -20.66
N ARG A 187 1.15 20.32 -20.20
CA ARG A 187 2.52 20.36 -20.72
C ARG A 187 2.43 20.07 -22.20
N VAL A 188 2.45 21.12 -23.01
CA VAL A 188 2.63 21.01 -24.45
C VAL A 188 4.09 20.63 -24.63
N PHE A 189 4.33 19.37 -24.95
CA PHE A 189 5.63 18.96 -25.49
C PHE A 189 5.75 19.61 -26.87
N THR A 190 6.28 20.82 -26.92
CA THR A 190 6.75 21.39 -28.19
C THR A 190 7.98 20.60 -28.59
N GLN A 191 7.81 19.73 -29.58
CA GLN A 191 8.89 19.06 -30.29
C GLN A 191 9.63 20.10 -31.13
N ASN A 192 10.39 20.99 -30.47
CA ASN A 192 11.34 21.85 -31.14
C ASN A 192 12.72 21.23 -31.08
N GLN A 193 13.19 20.94 -32.28
CA GLN A 193 14.52 20.45 -32.58
C GLN A 193 15.58 21.36 -31.95
N ARG A 194 16.68 20.74 -31.51
CA ARG A 194 17.94 21.35 -31.05
C ARG A 194 17.96 21.81 -29.60
N GLY A 195 18.16 20.83 -28.72
CA GLY A 195 19.41 20.79 -27.94
C GLY A 195 19.50 21.55 -26.62
N ILE A 196 18.42 22.11 -26.06
CA ILE A 196 18.46 22.76 -24.75
C ILE A 196 17.24 22.34 -23.92
N TYR A 197 17.48 21.73 -22.76
CA TYR A 197 16.44 21.35 -21.81
C TYR A 197 16.46 22.32 -20.64
N ASN A 198 15.33 22.96 -20.36
CA ASN A 198 15.14 23.77 -19.17
C ASN A 198 14.57 22.88 -18.06
N VAL A 199 15.41 22.56 -17.08
CA VAL A 199 14.98 22.06 -15.78
C VAL A 199 15.08 23.23 -14.81
N VAL A 200 13.94 23.54 -14.18
CA VAL A 200 13.71 24.58 -13.16
C VAL A 200 14.95 25.41 -12.79
N GLY A 201 15.06 26.61 -13.38
CA GLY A 201 15.91 27.69 -12.89
C GLY A 201 17.43 27.56 -13.09
N LYS A 202 17.96 26.50 -13.71
CA LYS A 202 19.40 26.41 -14.01
C LYS A 202 19.66 25.80 -15.38
N THR A 203 20.35 26.56 -16.22
CA THR A 203 20.81 26.13 -17.55
C THR A 203 21.99 25.17 -17.38
N VAL A 204 21.78 23.88 -17.64
CA VAL A 204 22.86 22.87 -17.59
C VAL A 204 23.29 22.51 -19.02
N PRO A 205 24.57 22.68 -19.39
CA PRO A 205 25.06 22.30 -20.71
C PRO A 205 25.07 20.76 -20.86
N ARG A 206 24.69 20.29 -22.05
CA ARG A 206 24.61 18.85 -22.38
C ARG A 206 26.00 18.21 -22.27
N PRO A 207 26.14 17.06 -21.58
CA PRO A 207 27.43 16.39 -21.45
C PRO A 207 27.91 15.81 -22.79
N SER A 208 29.21 15.95 -23.05
CA SER A 208 29.87 15.71 -24.35
C SER A 208 29.88 14.26 -24.83
N HIS A 209 29.63 13.29 -23.95
CA HIS A 209 29.67 11.85 -24.25
C HIS A 209 28.39 11.32 -24.93
N LEU A 210 27.37 12.16 -25.14
CA LEU A 210 26.10 11.80 -25.80
C LEU A 210 26.01 12.34 -27.24
N LYS A 211 27.15 12.54 -27.91
CA LYS A 211 27.23 12.86 -29.35
C LYS A 211 27.44 11.56 -30.13
N THR A 212 26.35 10.97 -30.59
CA THR A 212 26.32 10.04 -31.74
C THR A 212 25.72 10.80 -32.91
#